data_AF-A0A9D1LKI8-F1
#
_entry.id   AF-A0A9D1LKI8-F1
#
_cell.length_a   1.000
_cell.length_b   1.000
_cell.length_c   1.000
_cell.angle_alpha   90.00
_cell.angle_beta   90.00
_cell.angle_gamma   90.00
#
_symmetry.space_group_name_H-M   'P 1'
#
loop_
_entity.id
_entity.type
_entity.pdbx_description
1 polymer ?
#
loop_
_entity_poly.entity_id
_entity_poly.type
_entity_poly.pdbx_seq_one_letter_code
_entity_poly.pdbx_strand_id
1 'polypeptide(L)'
;MKRLPPLILAVYLLLTTTVSADLIAIAPSDSFYAAHIDDCRYEPHEYVTNGTEGYVTLWYTPEMQRKYDNAANGLTFSGPYLYTAPDGAEWIAVQSEDPRDSFVWVLRSDCAELTENGTAADGVELIPAAEHIPYVFRLTNLTVFLIAALAIATWLLIRRLFASRKTQ
;
A
#
# COMPACT_ATOMS: atom_id res chain seq x y z
N MET A 1 -40.37 -15.99 40.21
CA MET A 1 -39.42 -16.23 39.11
C MET A 1 -39.42 -15.01 38.20
N LYS A 2 -38.46 -14.09 38.37
CA LYS A 2 -38.38 -12.86 37.56
C LYS A 2 -37.91 -13.25 36.16
N ARG A 3 -38.76 -13.10 35.15
CA ARG A 3 -38.38 -13.33 33.75
C ARG A 3 -37.39 -12.25 33.37
N LEU A 4 -36.14 -12.64 33.11
CA LEU A 4 -35.16 -11.75 32.50
C LEU A 4 -35.76 -11.24 31.18
N PRO A 5 -35.83 -9.92 30.96
CA PRO A 5 -36.42 -9.37 29.74
C PRO A 5 -35.63 -9.88 28.53
N PRO A 6 -36.31 -10.29 27.44
CA PRO A 6 -35.67 -10.89 26.26
C PRO A 6 -34.61 -9.98 25.62
N LEU A 7 -34.67 -8.69 25.92
CA LEU A 7 -33.72 -7.67 25.50
C LEU A 7 -32.34 -7.84 26.15
N ILE A 8 -32.26 -8.27 27.41
CA ILE A 8 -30.98 -8.55 28.09
C ILE A 8 -30.32 -9.79 27.49
N LEU A 9 -31.11 -10.81 27.14
CA LEU A 9 -30.60 -12.02 26.49
C LEU A 9 -30.11 -11.73 25.06
N ALA A 10 -30.83 -10.89 24.31
CA ALA A 10 -30.41 -10.45 22.98
C ALA A 10 -29.12 -9.61 23.01
N VAL A 11 -28.97 -8.73 24.01
CA VAL A 11 -27.74 -7.96 24.24
C VAL A 11 -26.58 -8.88 24.60
N TYR A 12 -26.80 -9.90 25.45
CA TYR A 12 -25.76 -10.86 25.83
C TYR A 12 -25.28 -11.71 24.64
N LEU A 13 -26.18 -12.09 23.73
CA LEU A 13 -25.85 -12.83 22.49
C LEU A 13 -25.07 -12.00 21.47
N LEU A 14 -25.27 -10.68 21.43
CA LEU A 14 -24.50 -9.77 20.57
C LEU A 14 -23.07 -9.54 21.12
N LEU A 15 -22.90 -9.55 22.44
CA LEU A 15 -21.62 -9.33 23.13
C LEU A 15 -20.66 -10.54 23.04
N THR A 16 -21.11 -11.71 22.61
CA THR A 16 -20.28 -12.92 22.47
C THR A 16 -19.76 -13.13 21.05
N THR A 17 -19.89 -12.14 20.16
CA THR A 17 -19.25 -12.22 18.84
C THR A 17 -17.75 -12.05 19.01
N THR A 18 -17.05 -13.17 19.21
CA THR A 18 -15.61 -13.23 19.02
C THR A 18 -15.34 -13.03 17.54
N VAL A 19 -15.09 -11.78 17.13
CA VAL A 19 -14.40 -11.51 15.88
C VAL A 19 -13.00 -12.09 16.07
N SER A 20 -12.75 -13.27 15.51
CA SER A 20 -11.39 -13.65 15.16
C SER A 20 -10.99 -12.64 14.10
N ALA A 21 -10.21 -11.64 14.49
CA ALA A 21 -9.38 -10.90 13.55
C ALA A 21 -8.31 -11.88 13.09
N ASP A 22 -8.71 -12.83 12.24
CA ASP A 22 -7.77 -13.47 11.34
C ASP A 22 -7.28 -12.30 10.48
N LEU A 23 -6.05 -11.84 10.72
CA LEU A 23 -5.41 -10.88 9.84
C LEU A 23 -5.42 -11.55 8.46
N ILE A 24 -6.37 -11.16 7.61
CA ILE A 24 -6.26 -11.41 6.18
C ILE A 24 -5.14 -10.50 5.71
N ALA A 25 -3.90 -10.85 6.04
CA ALA A 25 -2.77 -10.43 5.25
C ALA A 25 -3.02 -11.02 3.87
N ILE A 26 -3.29 -10.15 2.91
CA ILE A 26 -3.49 -10.56 1.52
C ILE A 26 -2.14 -11.10 1.06
N ALA A 27 -1.99 -12.41 1.03
CA ALA A 27 -0.80 -13.04 0.47
C ALA A 27 -0.68 -12.68 -1.01
N PRO A 28 0.55 -12.53 -1.54
CA PRO A 28 0.74 -12.39 -2.96
C PRO A 28 0.09 -13.55 -3.71
N SER A 29 -0.72 -13.20 -4.72
CA SER A 29 -1.48 -14.18 -5.50
C SER A 29 -0.80 -14.54 -6.82
N ASP A 30 0.50 -14.24 -6.96
CA ASP A 30 1.27 -14.47 -8.17
C ASP A 30 1.91 -15.87 -8.20
N SER A 31 2.28 -16.33 -9.40
CA SER A 31 2.84 -17.67 -9.60
C SER A 31 4.21 -17.85 -8.97
N PHE A 32 4.98 -16.76 -8.78
CA PHE A 32 6.28 -16.82 -8.15
C PHE A 32 6.11 -17.08 -6.64
N TYR A 33 5.29 -16.29 -5.95
CA TYR A 33 4.99 -16.52 -4.54
C TYR A 33 4.42 -17.93 -4.29
N ALA A 34 3.50 -18.40 -5.14
CA ALA A 34 2.94 -19.75 -5.01
C ALA A 34 4.00 -20.86 -5.13
N ALA A 35 5.04 -20.66 -5.94
CA ALA A 35 6.14 -21.60 -6.11
C ALA A 35 7.18 -21.54 -4.97
N HIS A 36 7.27 -20.40 -4.28
CA HIS A 36 8.26 -20.11 -3.25
C HIS A 36 7.65 -19.86 -1.86
N ILE A 37 6.44 -20.37 -1.62
CA ILE A 37 5.71 -20.07 -0.38
C ILE A 37 6.47 -20.52 0.88
N ASP A 38 7.16 -21.66 0.79
CA ASP A 38 7.97 -22.21 1.89
C ASP A 38 9.27 -21.42 2.14
N ASP A 39 9.70 -20.64 1.14
CA ASP A 39 10.87 -19.75 1.22
C ASP A 39 10.47 -18.31 1.61
N CYS A 40 9.16 -18.03 1.70
CA CYS A 40 8.63 -16.74 2.08
C CYS A 40 8.31 -16.68 3.58
N ARG A 41 8.68 -15.57 4.22
CA ARG A 41 8.40 -15.31 5.64
C ARG A 41 7.47 -14.13 5.80
N TYR A 42 6.49 -14.26 6.69
CA TYR A 42 5.60 -13.17 7.05
C TYR A 42 6.21 -12.33 8.17
N GLU A 43 6.53 -11.07 7.88
CA GLU A 43 6.99 -10.07 8.85
C GLU A 43 6.29 -8.74 8.55
N PRO A 44 5.35 -8.27 9.40
CA PRO A 44 4.55 -7.08 9.15
C PRO A 44 5.32 -5.78 9.43
N HIS A 45 6.47 -5.62 8.79
CA HIS A 45 7.28 -4.40 8.86
C HIS A 45 6.84 -3.38 7.82
N GLU A 46 7.02 -2.11 8.16
CA GLU A 46 6.93 -1.02 7.21
C GLU A 46 8.33 -0.63 6.75
N TYR A 47 8.45 -0.30 5.47
CA TYR A 47 9.70 0.08 4.85
C TYR A 47 9.55 1.39 4.12
N VAL A 48 10.59 2.21 4.14
CA VAL A 48 10.71 3.39 3.28
C VAL A 48 11.77 3.13 2.22
N THR A 49 11.45 3.49 0.98
CA THR A 49 12.38 3.45 -0.15
C THR A 49 13.59 4.36 0.09
N ASN A 50 14.79 3.80 -0.07
CA ASN A 50 16.04 4.47 0.25
C ASN A 50 17.20 4.04 -0.69
N GLY A 51 16.92 3.96 -1.99
CA GLY A 51 17.92 3.56 -2.98
C GLY A 51 19.01 4.63 -3.16
N THR A 52 20.22 4.18 -3.47
CA THR A 52 21.41 5.05 -3.56
C THR A 52 21.32 6.13 -4.65
N GLU A 53 20.52 5.89 -5.69
CA GLU A 53 20.29 6.84 -6.78
C GLU A 53 19.12 7.80 -6.54
N GLY A 54 18.52 7.79 -5.33
CA GLY A 54 17.32 8.59 -5.03
C GLY A 54 16.00 7.93 -5.46
N TYR A 55 16.05 6.67 -5.90
CA TYR A 55 14.91 5.83 -6.22
C TYR A 55 15.28 4.35 -6.06
N VAL A 56 14.27 3.48 -5.99
CA VAL A 56 14.42 2.02 -5.99
C VAL A 56 13.79 1.43 -7.25
N THR A 57 14.28 0.26 -7.68
CA THR A 57 13.68 -0.48 -8.79
C THR A 57 12.70 -1.53 -8.27
N LEU A 58 11.50 -1.51 -8.83
CA LEU A 58 10.46 -2.52 -8.61
C LEU A 58 10.54 -3.57 -9.73
N TRP A 59 10.39 -4.82 -9.34
CA TRP A 59 10.51 -5.98 -10.23
C TRP A 59 9.21 -6.79 -10.23
N TYR A 60 8.93 -7.46 -11.34
CA TYR A 60 7.78 -8.38 -11.38
C TYR A 60 7.99 -9.58 -10.46
N THR A 61 9.20 -10.14 -10.44
CA THR A 61 9.60 -11.21 -9.52
C THR A 61 11.10 -11.09 -9.20
N PRO A 62 11.58 -11.64 -8.06
CA PRO A 62 13.00 -11.70 -7.72
C PRO A 62 13.88 -12.43 -8.73
N GLU A 63 13.34 -13.47 -9.38
CA GLU A 63 14.09 -14.29 -10.35
C GLU A 63 14.09 -13.73 -11.77
N MET A 64 13.11 -12.89 -12.11
CA MET A 64 12.97 -12.37 -13.47
C MET A 64 13.71 -11.03 -13.58
N GLN A 65 14.64 -10.92 -14.54
CA GLN A 65 15.29 -9.65 -14.90
C GLN A 65 14.37 -8.70 -15.68
N ARG A 66 13.07 -8.68 -15.34
CA ARG A 66 12.09 -7.79 -15.95
C ARG A 66 11.70 -6.73 -14.93
N LYS A 67 12.17 -5.52 -15.19
CA LYS A 67 11.76 -4.33 -14.45
C LYS A 67 10.25 -4.12 -14.57
N TYR A 68 9.61 -3.86 -13.44
CA TYR A 68 8.24 -3.37 -13.36
C TYR A 68 8.22 -1.85 -13.52
N ASP A 69 8.85 -1.12 -12.57
CA ASP A 69 8.90 0.34 -12.57
C ASP A 69 10.00 0.86 -11.62
N ASN A 70 10.10 2.18 -11.43
CA ASN A 70 10.91 2.78 -10.38
C ASN A 70 10.04 3.57 -9.39
N ALA A 71 10.41 3.51 -8.10
CA ALA A 71 9.76 4.24 -7.02
C ALA A 71 10.72 5.27 -6.40
N ALA A 72 10.26 6.51 -6.26
CA ALA A 72 11.02 7.57 -5.60
C ALA A 72 11.39 7.18 -4.17
N ASN A 73 12.56 7.60 -3.66
CA ASN A 73 12.84 7.49 -2.24
C ASN A 73 11.83 8.27 -1.39
N GLY A 74 11.64 7.84 -0.15
CA GLY A 74 10.70 8.44 0.80
C GLY A 74 9.26 7.92 0.65
N LEU A 75 8.98 7.01 -0.28
CA LEU A 75 7.72 6.28 -0.33
C LEU A 75 7.73 5.15 0.70
N THR A 76 6.66 5.05 1.48
CA THR A 76 6.45 3.98 2.48
C THR A 76 5.61 2.86 1.88
N PHE A 77 6.03 1.63 2.12
CA PHE A 77 5.29 0.44 1.77
C PHE A 77 5.06 -0.44 2.99
N SER A 78 3.87 -1.05 3.05
CA SER A 78 3.65 -2.22 3.90
C SER A 78 4.16 -3.43 3.15
N GLY A 79 5.20 -4.06 3.68
CA GLY A 79 5.90 -5.17 3.03
C GLY A 79 5.86 -6.44 3.87
N PRO A 80 4.68 -7.09 4.01
CA PRO A 80 4.51 -8.17 4.97
C PRO A 80 5.22 -9.47 4.59
N TYR A 81 5.64 -9.66 3.34
CA TYR A 81 6.26 -10.91 2.88
C TYR A 81 7.68 -10.68 2.41
N LEU A 82 8.61 -11.44 2.98
CA LEU A 82 10.02 -11.44 2.64
C LEU A 82 10.38 -12.76 1.96
N TYR A 83 11.04 -12.68 0.81
CA TYR A 83 11.63 -13.83 0.14
C TYR A 83 13.16 -13.75 0.24
N THR A 84 13.80 -14.84 0.66
CA THR A 84 15.26 -14.96 0.66
C THR A 84 15.68 -15.81 -0.54
N ALA A 85 16.36 -15.19 -1.50
CA ALA A 85 16.86 -15.87 -2.67
C ALA A 85 18.03 -16.83 -2.32
N PRO A 86 18.36 -17.83 -3.17
CA PRO A 86 19.44 -18.79 -2.91
C PRO A 86 20.83 -18.16 -2.73
N ASP A 87 21.04 -16.96 -3.26
CA ASP A 87 22.27 -16.17 -3.09
C ASP A 87 22.31 -15.35 -1.79
N GLY A 88 21.24 -15.39 -1.00
CA GLY A 88 21.08 -14.66 0.26
C GLY A 88 20.46 -13.27 0.12
N ALA A 89 20.10 -12.82 -1.09
CA ALA A 89 19.41 -11.54 -1.26
C ALA A 89 17.98 -11.62 -0.69
N GLU A 90 17.60 -10.63 0.12
CA GLU A 90 16.24 -10.52 0.64
C GLU A 90 15.39 -9.55 -0.19
N TRP A 91 14.16 -9.96 -0.48
CA TRP A 91 13.21 -9.25 -1.31
C TRP A 91 11.92 -9.01 -0.54
N ILE A 92 11.39 -7.80 -0.62
CA ILE A 92 10.12 -7.40 -0.01
C ILE A 92 9.03 -7.45 -1.08
N ALA A 93 7.94 -8.15 -0.80
CA ALA A 93 6.73 -8.06 -1.60
C ALA A 93 5.97 -6.78 -1.23
N VAL A 94 5.76 -5.92 -2.22
CA VAL A 94 5.06 -4.64 -2.10
C VAL A 94 3.77 -4.72 -2.88
N GLN A 95 2.66 -4.31 -2.27
CA GLN A 95 1.38 -4.26 -2.97
C GLN A 95 1.46 -3.25 -4.13
N SER A 96 1.09 -3.69 -5.32
CA SER A 96 1.09 -2.83 -6.50
C SER A 96 -0.25 -2.06 -6.61
N GLU A 97 -0.18 -0.83 -7.10
CA GLU A 97 -1.38 -0.03 -7.42
C GLU A 97 -2.06 -0.47 -8.72
N ASP A 98 -1.36 -1.24 -9.57
CA ASP A 98 -1.93 -1.75 -10.82
C ASP A 98 -2.90 -2.91 -10.52
N PRO A 99 -4.18 -2.81 -10.88
CA PRO A 99 -5.15 -3.87 -10.64
C PRO A 99 -4.84 -5.19 -11.39
N ARG A 100 -3.87 -5.19 -12.31
CA ARG A 100 -3.40 -6.40 -13.02
C ARG A 100 -2.36 -7.17 -12.24
N ASP A 101 -1.63 -6.51 -11.35
CA ASP A 101 -0.51 -7.06 -10.60
C ASP A 101 -0.74 -6.79 -9.11
N SER A 102 -1.06 -7.82 -8.34
CA SER A 102 -1.34 -7.66 -6.90
C SER A 102 -0.11 -7.22 -6.11
N PHE A 103 1.08 -7.70 -6.51
CA PHE A 103 2.35 -7.46 -5.84
C PHE A 103 3.49 -7.30 -6.83
N VAL A 104 4.48 -6.51 -6.42
CA VAL A 104 5.79 -6.33 -7.06
C VAL A 104 6.86 -6.51 -6.01
N TRP A 105 8.11 -6.67 -6.43
CA TRP A 105 9.21 -7.01 -5.54
C TRP A 105 10.30 -5.94 -5.55
N VAL A 106 10.87 -5.65 -4.39
CA VAL A 106 11.99 -4.72 -4.22
C VAL A 106 13.05 -5.35 -3.33
N LEU A 107 14.32 -5.05 -3.59
CA LEU A 107 15.42 -5.50 -2.73
C LEU A 107 15.31 -4.85 -1.35
N ARG A 108 15.43 -5.65 -0.29
CA ARG A 108 15.42 -5.14 1.10
C ARG A 108 16.56 -4.15 1.33
N SER A 109 17.71 -4.36 0.70
CA SER A 109 18.88 -3.47 0.81
C SER A 109 18.65 -2.06 0.27
N ASP A 110 17.67 -1.88 -0.62
CA ASP A 110 17.31 -0.57 -1.20
C ASP A 110 16.25 0.15 -0.37
N CYS A 111 15.87 -0.42 0.78
CA CYS A 111 14.85 0.10 1.69
C CYS A 111 15.44 0.27 3.09
N ALA A 112 14.84 1.18 3.86
CA ALA A 112 15.07 1.32 5.28
C ALA A 112 13.83 0.85 6.04
N GLU A 113 14.02 -0.02 7.02
CA GLU A 113 12.94 -0.46 7.91
C GLU A 113 12.52 0.69 8.83
N LEU A 114 11.21 0.86 8.99
CA LEU A 114 10.63 1.84 9.90
C LEU A 114 10.37 1.19 11.26
N THR A 115 10.67 1.95 12.31
CA THR A 115 10.27 1.63 13.68
C THR A 115 8.75 1.75 13.84
N GLU A 116 8.21 1.27 14.98
CA GLU A 116 6.79 1.42 15.31
C GLU A 116 6.29 2.88 15.31
N ASN A 117 7.20 3.85 15.45
CA ASN A 117 6.88 5.28 15.41
C ASN A 117 6.93 5.87 13.98
N GLY A 118 7.17 5.05 12.95
CA GLY A 118 7.24 5.49 11.55
C GLY A 118 8.55 6.22 11.19
N THR A 119 9.57 6.16 12.04
CA THR A 119 10.90 6.70 11.74
C THR A 119 11.84 5.59 11.31
N ALA A 120 12.78 5.88 10.41
CA ALA A 120 13.85 4.96 10.06
C ALA A 120 14.63 4.53 11.33
N ALA A 121 15.16 3.31 11.30
CA ALA A 121 15.99 2.80 12.39
C ALA A 121 17.19 3.72 12.68
N ASP A 122 17.66 3.69 13.92
CA ASP A 122 18.75 4.58 14.36
C ASP A 122 20.02 4.35 13.53
N GLY A 123 20.67 5.45 13.13
CA GLY A 123 21.84 5.43 12.25
C GLY A 123 21.55 5.23 10.76
N VAL A 124 20.29 5.12 10.33
CA VAL A 124 19.93 5.06 8.91
C VAL A 124 19.75 6.47 8.34
N GLU A 125 20.59 6.85 7.38
CA GLU A 125 20.46 8.08 6.63
C GLU A 125 19.49 7.89 5.46
N LEU A 126 18.45 8.73 5.40
CA LEU A 126 17.49 8.73 4.29
C LEU A 126 17.99 9.63 3.16
N ILE A 127 18.14 9.02 1.99
CA ILE A 127 18.57 9.66 0.75
C ILE A 127 17.35 10.32 0.11
N PRO A 128 17.40 11.61 -0.23
CA PRO A 128 16.28 12.29 -0.86
C PRO A 128 15.95 11.72 -2.24
N ALA A 129 14.70 11.86 -2.65
CA ALA A 129 14.26 11.45 -3.97
C ALA A 129 15.04 12.16 -5.08
N ALA A 130 15.37 11.44 -6.14
CA ALA A 130 15.96 12.02 -7.34
C ALA A 130 15.00 13.02 -8.00
N GLU A 131 15.54 14.12 -8.53
CA GLU A 131 14.74 15.12 -9.26
C GLU A 131 14.09 14.52 -10.52
N HIS A 132 14.75 13.54 -11.14
CA HIS A 132 14.28 12.82 -12.31
C HIS A 132 14.38 11.32 -12.08
N ILE A 133 13.23 10.65 -12.07
CA ILE A 133 13.15 9.19 -11.88
C ILE A 133 12.86 8.56 -13.25
N PRO A 134 13.71 7.63 -13.72
CA PRO A 134 13.54 7.03 -15.04
C PRO A 134 12.34 6.07 -15.03
N TYR A 135 11.25 6.47 -15.67
CA TYR A 135 9.92 5.81 -15.69
C TYR A 135 9.26 5.68 -14.31
N VAL A 136 8.06 6.25 -14.24
CA VAL A 136 7.07 6.09 -13.16
C VAL A 136 5.74 5.99 -13.89
N PHE A 137 5.06 4.85 -13.87
CA PHE A 137 3.69 4.71 -14.39
C PHE A 137 2.70 5.31 -13.39
N ARG A 138 2.78 6.64 -13.16
CA ARG A 138 1.82 7.36 -12.31
C ARG A 138 0.48 7.47 -13.03
N LEU A 139 -0.40 6.49 -12.83
CA LEU A 139 -1.83 6.59 -13.16
C LEU A 139 -2.57 7.61 -12.26
N THR A 140 -1.90 8.16 -11.23
CA THR A 140 -2.46 9.15 -10.31
C THR A 140 -2.92 10.46 -10.98
N ASN A 141 -2.52 10.72 -12.22
CA ASN A 141 -3.00 11.91 -12.93
C ASN A 141 -4.51 11.80 -13.23
N LEU A 142 -5.02 10.62 -13.60
CA LEU A 142 -6.42 10.51 -14.07
C LEU A 142 -7.43 10.76 -12.93
N THR A 143 -7.14 10.28 -11.73
CA THR A 143 -7.99 10.50 -10.54
C THR A 143 -7.96 11.96 -10.09
N VAL A 144 -6.78 12.60 -10.08
CA VAL A 144 -6.66 14.03 -9.77
C VAL A 144 -7.37 14.89 -10.81
N PHE A 145 -7.24 14.59 -12.10
CA PHE A 145 -7.97 15.29 -13.17
C PHE A 145 -9.49 15.11 -13.04
N LEU A 146 -9.96 13.90 -12.70
CA LEU A 146 -11.38 13.64 -12.49
C LEU A 146 -11.94 14.40 -11.27
N ILE A 147 -11.22 14.42 -10.15
CA ILE A 147 -11.62 15.18 -8.95
C ILE A 147 -11.67 16.68 -9.25
N ALA A 148 -10.64 17.22 -9.94
CA ALA A 148 -10.61 18.61 -10.35
C ALA A 148 -11.76 18.96 -11.31
N ALA A 149 -12.04 18.11 -12.30
CA ALA A 149 -13.15 18.29 -13.23
C ALA A 149 -14.52 18.26 -12.51
N LEU A 150 -14.71 17.36 -11.54
CA LEU A 150 -15.94 17.27 -10.75
C LEU A 150 -16.14 18.52 -9.88
N ALA A 151 -15.07 19.02 -9.25
CA ALA A 151 -15.10 20.23 -8.44
C ALA A 151 -15.46 21.47 -9.28
N ILE A 152 -14.87 21.60 -10.48
CA ILE A 152 -15.17 22.69 -11.42
C ILE A 152 -16.63 22.63 -11.89
N ALA A 153 -17.11 21.44 -12.27
CA ALA A 153 -18.51 21.26 -12.70
C ALA A 153 -19.50 21.62 -11.58
N THR A 154 -19.21 21.19 -10.36
CA THR A 154 -20.03 21.49 -9.16
C THR A 154 -20.06 22.99 -8.88
N TRP A 155 -18.90 23.67 -8.96
CA TRP A 155 -18.82 25.12 -8.79
C TRP A 155 -19.61 25.89 -9.84
N LEU A 156 -19.54 25.50 -11.12
CA LEU A 156 -20.29 26.12 -12.20
C LEU A 156 -21.80 25.96 -12.05
N LEU A 157 -22.27 24.79 -11.59
CA LEU A 157 -23.68 24.53 -11.30
C LEU A 157 -24.19 25.39 -10.15
N ILE A 158 -23.46 25.45 -9.04
CA ILE A 158 -23.79 26.32 -7.90
C ILE A 158 -23.88 27.78 -8.36
N ARG A 159 -22.89 28.25 -9.12
CA ARG A 159 -22.87 29.63 -9.62
C ARG A 159 -24.08 29.96 -10.51
N ARG A 160 -24.51 29.03 -11.37
CA ARG A 160 -25.72 29.20 -12.20
C ARG A 160 -27.00 29.24 -11.38
N LEU A 161 -27.13 28.37 -10.37
CA LEU A 161 -28.30 28.33 -9.47
C LEU A 161 -28.44 29.60 -8.63
N PHE A 162 -27.32 30.18 -8.19
CA PHE A 162 -27.34 31.46 -7.46
C PHE A 162 -27.50 32.69 -8.37
N ALA A 163 -27.06 32.60 -9.63
CA ALA A 163 -27.31 33.65 -10.61
C ALA A 163 -28.79 33.73 -11.01
N SER A 164 -29.51 32.61 -11.10
CA SER A 164 -30.93 32.58 -11.46
C SER A 164 -31.88 33.04 -10.34
N ARG A 165 -31.42 33.07 -9.08
CA ARG A 165 -32.21 33.53 -7.93
C ARG A 165 -32.19 35.04 -7.72
N LYS A 166 -31.35 35.80 -8.43
CA LYS A 166 -31.27 37.27 -8.31
C LYS A 166 -32.21 38.03 -9.25
N THR A 167 -33.09 37.33 -9.96
CA THR A 167 -34.03 37.90 -10.95
C THR A 167 -35.51 37.69 -10.59
N GLN A 168 -35.82 37.44 -9.32
CA GLN A 168 -37.19 37.50 -8.79
C GLN A 168 -37.34 38.65 -7.80
#